data_AF-A0A1H4EG91-F1
#
_entry.id   AF-A0A1H4EG91-F1
#
_cell.length_a   1.000
_cell.length_b   1.000
_cell.length_c   1.000
_cell.angle_alpha   90.00
_cell.angle_beta   90.00
_cell.angle_gamma   90.00
#
_symmetry.space_group_name_H-M   'P 1'
#
loop_
_entity.id
_entity.type
_entity.pdbx_description
1 polymer ?
#
loop_
_entity_poly.entity_id
_entity_poly.type
_entity_poly.pdbx_seq_one_letter_code
_entity_poly.pdbx_strand_id
1 'polypeptide(L)'
;MTDPNQPTDPAGGVPPQQPGGVPPQQPSSNIPPQQPYAQPAGAQQPYAAAPAAPLDAAQDKQWAAFAHLGGILWILPSLIIWLVFKDRGRLTNQEAKEALNWQITWIIAWVASQIIGIIIGSFTYGIGYLLFGLLIPWALYIINLVFSILGFVRVNSGGTYRYPVNFRFIK
;
A
#
# COMPACT_ATOMS: atom_id res chain seq x y z
N MET A 1 51.02 -28.59 15.43
CA MET A 1 50.91 -27.23 14.89
C MET A 1 49.71 -26.60 15.58
N THR A 2 49.98 -25.82 16.62
CA THR A 2 48.99 -25.15 17.47
C THR A 2 48.92 -23.68 17.06
N ASP A 3 47.70 -23.21 16.85
CA ASP A 3 47.35 -21.84 16.45
C ASP A 3 47.74 -20.81 17.54
N PRO A 4 48.49 -19.74 17.22
CA PRO A 4 48.98 -18.77 18.20
C PRO A 4 48.08 -17.54 18.42
N ASN A 5 46.82 -17.50 17.97
CA ASN A 5 45.99 -16.29 18.09
C ASN A 5 44.58 -16.51 18.67
N GLN A 6 44.49 -16.93 19.92
CA GLN A 6 43.24 -16.83 20.68
C GLN A 6 43.46 -16.02 21.98
N PRO A 7 42.92 -14.79 22.09
CA PRO A 7 42.97 -14.02 23.32
C PRO A 7 42.05 -14.61 24.39
N THR A 8 42.59 -14.77 25.60
CA THR A 8 41.87 -15.09 26.83
C THR A 8 41.39 -13.79 27.50
N ASP A 9 40.08 -13.63 27.71
CA ASP A 9 39.52 -12.54 28.55
C ASP A 9 39.06 -13.10 29.90
N PRO A 10 39.67 -12.67 31.02
CA PRO A 10 39.15 -12.92 32.36
C PRO A 10 38.49 -11.68 32.97
N ALA A 11 37.52 -11.95 33.85
CA ALA A 11 37.09 -11.11 34.97
C ALA A 11 36.27 -9.84 34.68
N GLY A 12 35.05 -9.84 35.23
CA GLY A 12 34.20 -8.66 35.36
C GLY A 12 34.85 -7.56 36.20
N GLY A 13 34.74 -6.34 35.69
CA GLY A 13 35.08 -5.10 36.38
C GLY A 13 33.83 -4.22 36.52
N VAL A 14 33.47 -3.92 37.75
CA VAL A 14 32.48 -2.90 38.12
C VAL A 14 33.09 -1.52 37.80
N PRO A 15 32.38 -0.57 37.16
CA PRO A 15 32.94 0.76 36.93
C PRO A 15 33.12 1.54 38.25
N PRO A 16 34.20 2.32 38.41
CA PRO A 16 34.46 3.09 39.63
C PRO A 16 33.51 4.30 39.77
N GLN A 17 33.00 4.50 40.99
CA GLN A 17 32.22 5.67 41.40
C GLN A 17 33.15 6.90 41.49
N GLN A 18 32.76 8.01 40.85
CA GLN A 18 33.46 9.29 40.98
C GLN A 18 33.09 10.00 42.31
N PRO A 19 34.05 10.58 43.05
CA PRO A 19 33.79 11.33 44.28
C PRO A 19 33.08 12.67 44.01
N GLY A 20 32.06 12.98 44.80
CA GLY A 20 31.23 14.17 44.68
C GLY A 20 32.00 15.48 44.86
N GLY A 21 31.93 16.35 43.84
CA GLY A 21 32.30 17.75 43.92
C GLY A 21 31.13 18.61 44.36
N VAL A 22 31.34 19.47 45.36
CA VAL A 22 30.36 20.44 45.86
C VAL A 22 30.29 21.62 44.86
N PRO A 23 29.11 22.03 44.35
CA PRO A 23 29.03 23.20 43.47
C PRO A 23 29.26 24.51 44.25
N PRO A 24 29.87 25.56 43.66
CA PRO A 24 30.01 26.87 44.28
C PRO A 24 28.66 27.58 44.43
N GLN A 25 28.40 28.19 45.59
CA GLN A 25 27.23 29.03 45.83
C GLN A 25 27.35 30.35 45.05
N GLN A 26 26.39 30.65 44.18
CA GLN A 26 26.28 31.94 43.48
C GLN A 26 25.53 32.97 44.34
N PRO A 27 25.82 34.29 44.20
CA PRO A 27 25.23 35.33 45.05
C PRO A 27 23.78 35.63 44.63
N SER A 28 22.88 35.73 45.61
CA SER A 28 21.46 36.05 45.42
C SER A 28 21.25 37.40 44.72
N SER A 29 20.87 37.36 43.45
CA SER A 29 20.29 38.51 42.74
C SER A 29 18.79 38.61 43.02
N ASN A 30 18.37 39.77 43.52
CA ASN A 30 16.98 40.16 43.81
C ASN A 30 16.03 39.87 42.62
N ILE A 31 15.02 39.03 42.83
CA ILE A 31 13.97 38.74 41.84
C ILE A 31 12.69 39.48 42.27
N PRO A 32 12.11 40.39 41.46
CA PRO A 32 10.79 40.96 41.75
C PRO A 32 9.68 39.91 41.59
N PRO A 33 8.58 39.99 42.36
CA PRO A 33 7.53 38.97 42.33
C PRO A 33 6.84 38.90 40.96
N GLN A 34 6.95 37.75 40.29
CA GLN A 34 6.21 37.47 39.06
C GLN A 34 4.72 37.32 39.38
N GLN A 35 3.88 38.12 38.72
CA GLN A 35 2.43 37.93 38.75
C GLN A 35 2.05 36.64 38.00
N PRO A 36 1.11 35.83 38.51
CA PRO A 36 0.62 34.67 37.78
C PRO A 36 -0.15 35.14 36.54
N TYR A 37 0.47 35.04 35.37
CA TYR A 37 -0.22 35.22 34.11
C TYR A 37 -1.22 34.06 33.94
N ALA A 38 -2.51 34.36 34.05
CA ALA A 38 -3.56 33.44 33.66
C ALA A 38 -3.42 33.15 32.15
N GLN A 39 -3.07 31.91 31.79
CA GLN A 39 -3.07 31.48 30.39
C GLN A 39 -4.52 31.50 29.87
N PRO A 40 -4.81 32.19 28.75
CA PRO A 40 -6.13 32.08 28.13
C PRO A 40 -6.31 30.65 27.65
N ALA A 41 -7.43 30.03 28.04
CA ALA A 41 -7.82 28.69 27.62
C ALA A 41 -7.82 28.64 26.08
N GLY A 42 -6.84 27.96 25.51
CA GLY A 42 -6.71 27.80 24.07
C GLY A 42 -7.94 27.07 23.53
N ALA A 43 -8.65 27.71 22.60
CA ALA A 43 -9.69 27.05 21.83
C ALA A 43 -9.08 25.81 21.15
N GLN A 44 -9.65 24.63 21.40
CA GLN A 44 -9.26 23.41 20.71
C GLN A 44 -9.52 23.59 19.21
N GLN A 45 -8.47 23.86 18.45
CA GLN A 45 -8.49 23.76 16.99
C GLN A 45 -8.91 22.33 16.62
N PRO A 46 -9.88 22.13 15.71
CA PRO A 46 -10.19 20.80 15.21
C PRO A 46 -8.92 20.15 14.68
N TYR A 47 -8.51 19.02 15.24
CA TYR A 47 -7.31 18.32 14.81
C TYR A 47 -7.52 17.80 13.38
N ALA A 48 -7.08 18.57 12.39
CA ALA A 48 -6.98 18.07 11.02
C ALA A 48 -5.95 16.92 11.04
N ALA A 49 -6.38 15.73 10.61
CA ALA A 49 -5.48 14.58 10.54
C ALA A 49 -4.27 14.94 9.66
N ALA A 50 -3.07 14.75 10.20
CA ALA A 50 -1.85 14.96 9.44
C ALA A 50 -1.82 14.03 8.21
N PRO A 51 -1.33 14.49 7.05
CA PRO A 51 -1.25 13.66 5.85
C PRO A 51 -0.42 12.40 6.12
N ALA A 52 -0.87 11.26 5.59
CA ALA A 52 -0.18 9.98 5.76
C ALA A 52 1.24 10.05 5.16
N ALA A 53 2.21 9.42 5.84
CA ALA A 53 3.60 9.42 5.39
C ALA A 53 3.74 8.77 3.99
N PRO A 54 4.62 9.31 3.12
CA PRO A 54 4.96 8.70 1.83
C PRO A 54 5.48 7.27 1.98
N LEU A 55 5.27 6.44 0.95
CA LEU A 55 5.84 5.09 0.86
C LEU A 55 7.33 5.17 0.53
N ASP A 56 8.12 4.27 1.13
CA ASP A 56 9.48 4.01 0.63
C ASP A 56 9.43 3.29 -0.74
N ALA A 57 10.57 3.20 -1.42
CA ALA A 57 10.64 2.62 -2.76
C ALA A 57 10.25 1.13 -2.81
N ALA A 58 10.54 0.36 -1.76
CA ALA A 58 10.20 -1.05 -1.70
C ALA A 58 8.69 -1.23 -1.48
N GLN A 59 8.09 -0.43 -0.60
CA GLN A 59 6.66 -0.40 -0.34
C GLN A 59 5.87 0.08 -1.56
N ASP A 60 6.32 1.14 -2.24
CA ASP A 60 5.68 1.68 -3.44
C ASP A 60 5.64 0.63 -4.56
N LYS A 61 6.74 -0.11 -4.75
CA LYS A 61 6.79 -1.24 -5.70
C LYS A 61 5.88 -2.40 -5.27
N GLN A 62 5.90 -2.75 -3.99
CA GLN A 62 5.13 -3.87 -3.47
C GLN A 62 3.62 -3.64 -3.67
N TRP A 63 3.11 -2.48 -3.27
CA TRP A 63 1.69 -2.16 -3.39
C TRP A 63 1.26 -1.98 -4.85
N ALA A 64 2.11 -1.37 -5.68
CA ALA A 64 1.89 -1.32 -7.13
C ALA A 64 1.72 -2.72 -7.74
N ALA A 65 2.61 -3.67 -7.42
CA ALA A 65 2.53 -5.03 -7.93
C ALA A 65 1.29 -5.76 -7.40
N PHE A 66 1.01 -5.66 -6.10
CA PHE A 66 -0.15 -6.32 -5.49
C PHE A 66 -1.49 -5.80 -6.00
N ALA A 67 -1.56 -4.58 -6.52
CA ALA A 67 -2.78 -4.10 -7.15
C ALA A 67 -3.16 -4.93 -8.39
N HIS A 68 -2.18 -5.40 -9.17
CA HIS A 68 -2.43 -6.31 -10.30
C HIS A 68 -2.82 -7.71 -9.83
N LEU A 69 -2.06 -8.27 -8.88
CA LEU A 69 -2.28 -9.62 -8.37
C LEU A 69 -3.63 -9.75 -7.67
N GLY A 70 -3.99 -8.77 -6.85
CA GLY A 70 -5.27 -8.72 -6.15
C GLY A 70 -6.47 -8.66 -7.11
N GLY A 71 -6.27 -8.16 -8.33
CA GLY A 71 -7.28 -8.16 -9.40
C GLY A 71 -7.78 -9.56 -9.80
N ILE A 72 -7.04 -10.62 -9.48
CA ILE A 72 -7.49 -12.01 -9.70
C ILE A 72 -8.70 -12.33 -8.81
N LEU A 73 -8.73 -11.77 -7.60
CA LEU A 73 -9.77 -12.04 -6.63
C LEU A 73 -11.06 -11.32 -7.00
N TRP A 74 -10.97 -10.03 -7.36
CA TRP A 74 -12.04 -9.19 -7.93
C TRP A 74 -11.53 -7.74 -8.11
N ILE A 75 -12.44 -6.77 -8.29
CA ILE A 75 -12.13 -5.33 -8.31
C ILE A 75 -11.63 -4.77 -6.96
N LEU A 76 -12.08 -5.34 -5.83
CA LEU A 76 -11.89 -4.73 -4.52
C LEU A 76 -10.43 -4.55 -4.12
N PRO A 77 -9.51 -5.52 -4.28
CA PRO A 77 -8.13 -5.33 -3.89
C PRO A 77 -7.44 -4.19 -4.65
N SER A 78 -7.61 -4.10 -5.97
CA SER A 78 -7.05 -3.01 -6.78
C SER A 78 -7.65 -1.66 -6.38
N LEU A 79 -8.96 -1.61 -6.11
CA LEU A 79 -9.66 -0.40 -5.66
C LEU A 79 -9.16 0.08 -4.29
N ILE A 80 -9.08 -0.84 -3.32
CA ILE A 80 -8.64 -0.52 -1.95
C ILE A 80 -7.19 -0.03 -1.98
N ILE A 81 -6.30 -0.74 -2.68
CA ILE A 81 -4.89 -0.33 -2.79
C ILE A 81 -4.78 1.06 -3.41
N TRP A 82 -5.52 1.31 -4.50
CA TRP A 82 -5.51 2.63 -5.12
C TRP A 82 -6.02 3.71 -4.15
N LEU A 83 -7.17 3.53 -3.49
CA LEU A 83 -7.73 4.53 -2.57
C LEU A 83 -6.83 4.82 -1.37
N VAL A 84 -6.18 3.79 -0.81
CA VAL A 84 -5.36 3.91 0.40
C VAL A 84 -3.97 4.48 0.13
N PHE A 85 -3.39 4.17 -1.04
CA PHE A 85 -1.97 4.46 -1.30
C PHE A 85 -1.72 5.43 -2.46
N LYS A 86 -2.73 5.87 -3.22
CA LYS A 86 -2.58 6.78 -4.38
C LYS A 86 -1.82 8.08 -4.07
N ASP A 87 -1.94 8.61 -2.85
CA ASP A 87 -1.32 9.88 -2.47
C ASP A 87 0.04 9.68 -1.78
N ARG A 88 0.43 8.42 -1.53
CA ARG A 88 1.63 8.06 -0.77
C ARG A 88 2.76 7.52 -1.66
N GLY A 89 2.42 6.92 -2.80
CA GLY A 89 3.39 6.30 -3.71
C GLY A 89 3.07 6.59 -5.18
N ARG A 90 4.06 7.05 -5.94
CA ARG A 90 3.87 7.44 -7.35
C ARG A 90 3.65 6.21 -8.23
N LEU A 91 4.42 5.15 -8.00
CA LEU A 91 4.28 3.90 -8.76
C LEU A 91 2.97 3.21 -8.39
N THR A 92 2.62 3.16 -7.10
CA THR A 92 1.36 2.60 -6.61
C THR A 92 0.17 3.34 -7.22
N ASN A 93 0.20 4.67 -7.25
CA ASN A 93 -0.88 5.44 -7.89
C ASN A 93 -1.04 5.07 -9.37
N GLN A 94 0.07 5.00 -10.10
CA GLN A 94 0.06 4.66 -11.52
C GLN A 94 -0.48 3.25 -11.78
N GLU A 95 0.14 2.24 -11.16
CA GLU A 95 -0.12 0.83 -11.46
C GLU A 95 -1.43 0.34 -10.81
N ALA A 96 -1.77 0.81 -9.59
CA ALA A 96 -3.05 0.44 -8.98
C ALA A 96 -4.24 1.05 -9.72
N LYS A 97 -4.10 2.26 -10.28
CA LYS A 97 -5.10 2.86 -11.16
C LYS A 97 -5.24 2.10 -12.48
N GLU A 98 -4.12 1.70 -13.09
CA GLU A 98 -4.13 0.91 -14.32
C GLU A 98 -4.77 -0.47 -14.08
N ALA A 99 -4.42 -1.16 -12.99
CA ALA A 99 -5.04 -2.41 -12.57
C ALA A 99 -6.55 -2.25 -12.30
N LEU A 100 -6.96 -1.19 -11.61
CA LEU A 100 -8.36 -0.90 -11.33
C LEU A 100 -9.16 -0.66 -12.61
N ASN A 101 -8.64 0.13 -13.54
CA ASN A 101 -9.26 0.35 -14.85
C ASN A 101 -9.41 -0.98 -15.63
N TRP A 102 -8.42 -1.88 -15.52
CA TRP A 102 -8.51 -3.21 -16.13
C TRP A 102 -9.61 -4.05 -15.50
N GLN A 103 -9.72 -4.06 -14.16
CA GLN A 103 -10.79 -4.77 -13.47
C GLN A 103 -12.17 -4.27 -13.90
N ILE A 104 -12.35 -2.95 -14.04
CA ILE A 104 -13.60 -2.37 -14.56
C ILE A 104 -13.86 -2.84 -16.00
N THR A 105 -12.84 -2.77 -16.88
CA THR A 105 -12.93 -3.21 -18.28
C THR A 105 -13.35 -4.68 -18.38
N TRP A 106 -12.72 -5.55 -17.59
CA TRP A 106 -13.02 -6.98 -17.55
C TRP A 106 -14.41 -7.27 -16.98
N ILE A 107 -14.83 -6.60 -15.90
CA ILE A 107 -16.18 -6.74 -15.34
C ILE A 107 -17.24 -6.35 -16.37
N ILE A 108 -17.03 -5.28 -17.12
CA ILE A 108 -17.96 -4.86 -18.18
C ILE A 108 -18.08 -5.98 -19.23
N ALA A 109 -16.96 -6.56 -19.67
CA ALA A 109 -16.97 -7.68 -20.62
C ALA A 109 -17.69 -8.92 -20.04
N TRP A 110 -17.46 -9.23 -18.77
CA TRP A 110 -18.12 -10.34 -18.07
C TRP A 110 -19.63 -10.12 -17.99
N VAL A 111 -20.09 -8.95 -17.53
CA VAL A 111 -21.51 -8.60 -17.45
C VAL A 111 -22.17 -8.60 -18.84
N ALA A 112 -21.49 -8.06 -19.85
CA ALA A 112 -21.98 -8.09 -21.23
C ALA A 112 -22.17 -9.54 -21.73
N SER A 113 -21.23 -10.43 -21.43
CA SER A 113 -21.37 -11.86 -21.78
C SER A 113 -22.57 -12.52 -21.10
N GLN A 114 -22.86 -12.19 -19.83
CA GLN A 114 -24.02 -12.69 -19.11
C GLN A 114 -25.34 -12.19 -19.75
N ILE A 115 -25.43 -10.90 -20.06
CA ILE A 115 -26.61 -10.31 -20.69
C ILE A 115 -26.87 -10.97 -22.05
N ILE A 116 -25.84 -11.09 -22.88
CA ILE A 116 -25.93 -11.75 -24.19
C ILE A 116 -26.34 -13.22 -24.03
N GLY A 117 -25.76 -13.93 -23.06
CA GLY A 117 -26.10 -15.33 -22.78
C GLY A 117 -27.55 -15.53 -22.34
N ILE A 118 -28.09 -14.63 -21.52
CA ILE A 118 -29.51 -14.67 -21.10
C ILE A 118 -30.42 -14.42 -22.31
N ILE A 119 -30.13 -13.38 -23.11
CA ILE A 119 -30.93 -13.03 -24.29
C ILE A 119 -30.92 -14.17 -25.31
N ILE A 120 -29.75 -14.60 -25.79
CA ILE A 120 -29.64 -15.67 -26.78
C ILE A 120 -30.16 -16.99 -26.20
N GLY A 121 -29.85 -17.28 -24.94
CA GLY A 121 -30.31 -18.48 -24.23
C GLY A 121 -31.83 -18.61 -24.22
N SER A 122 -32.55 -17.50 -24.03
CA SER A 122 -34.02 -17.49 -24.03
C SER A 122 -34.63 -17.91 -25.37
N PHE A 123 -33.99 -17.58 -26.50
CA PHE A 123 -34.45 -17.96 -27.84
C PHE A 123 -33.94 -19.33 -28.31
N THR A 124 -32.99 -19.94 -27.59
CA THR A 124 -32.28 -21.16 -28.02
C THR A 124 -32.44 -22.31 -27.01
N TYR A 125 -33.50 -22.30 -26.21
CA TYR A 125 -33.76 -23.30 -25.16
C TYR A 125 -32.57 -23.52 -24.21
N GLY A 126 -31.83 -22.45 -23.88
CA GLY A 126 -30.69 -22.47 -22.97
C GLY A 126 -29.34 -22.79 -23.62
N ILE A 127 -29.28 -23.22 -24.87
CA ILE A 127 -28.00 -23.55 -25.56
C ILE A 127 -27.11 -22.30 -25.67
N GLY A 128 -27.69 -21.16 -26.01
CA GLY A 128 -26.97 -19.88 -26.06
C GLY A 128 -26.37 -19.47 -24.71
N TYR A 129 -27.04 -19.82 -23.60
CA TYR A 129 -26.51 -19.53 -22.26
C TYR A 129 -25.29 -20.39 -21.93
N LEU A 130 -25.24 -21.66 -22.38
CA LEU A 130 -24.06 -22.51 -22.18
C LEU A 130 -22.80 -21.90 -22.83
N LEU A 131 -22.93 -21.33 -24.02
CA LEU A 131 -21.78 -20.71 -24.70
C LEU A 131 -21.43 -19.34 -24.09
N PHE A 132 -22.39 -18.41 -24.06
CA PHE A 132 -22.12 -17.01 -23.72
C PHE A 132 -22.21 -16.71 -22.22
N GLY A 133 -23.03 -17.45 -21.48
CA GLY A 133 -23.22 -17.30 -20.04
C GLY A 133 -22.32 -18.20 -19.19
N LEU A 134 -21.73 -19.24 -19.76
CA LEU A 134 -20.82 -20.14 -19.04
C LEU A 134 -19.41 -20.19 -19.66
N LEU A 135 -19.24 -20.65 -20.91
CA LEU A 135 -17.90 -20.86 -21.49
C LEU A 135 -17.10 -19.55 -21.69
N ILE A 136 -17.72 -18.51 -22.26
CA ILE A 136 -17.06 -17.22 -22.50
C ILE A 136 -16.60 -16.57 -21.18
N PRO A 137 -17.41 -16.49 -20.11
CA PRO A 137 -16.99 -16.00 -18.80
C PRO A 137 -15.74 -16.69 -18.25
N TRP A 138 -15.63 -18.01 -18.40
CA TRP A 138 -14.43 -18.75 -17.98
C TRP A 138 -13.20 -18.34 -18.81
N ALA A 139 -13.34 -18.20 -20.12
CA ALA A 139 -12.27 -17.70 -20.97
C ALA A 139 -11.86 -16.27 -20.58
N LEU A 140 -12.82 -15.38 -20.32
CA LEU A 140 -12.54 -14.02 -19.82
C LEU A 140 -11.82 -14.04 -18.47
N TYR A 141 -12.20 -14.93 -17.56
CA TYR A 141 -11.51 -15.07 -16.26
C TYR A 141 -10.06 -15.52 -16.43
N ILE A 142 -9.78 -16.46 -17.35
CA ILE A 142 -8.41 -16.88 -17.68
C ILE A 142 -7.60 -15.70 -18.24
N ILE A 143 -8.20 -14.88 -19.12
CA ILE A 143 -7.54 -13.67 -19.65
C ILE A 143 -7.21 -12.69 -18.51
N ASN A 144 -8.15 -12.46 -17.57
CA ASN A 144 -7.90 -11.65 -16.37
C ASN A 144 -6.74 -12.21 -15.54
N LEU A 145 -6.76 -13.52 -15.27
CA LEU A 145 -5.71 -14.20 -14.52
C LEU A 145 -4.34 -13.98 -15.16
N VAL A 146 -4.22 -14.24 -16.47
CA VAL A 146 -2.95 -14.10 -17.19
C VAL A 146 -2.44 -12.66 -17.14
N PHE A 147 -3.28 -11.68 -17.49
CA PHE A 147 -2.84 -10.28 -17.50
C PHE A 147 -2.55 -9.72 -16.11
N SER A 148 -3.27 -10.15 -15.08
CA SER A 148 -2.95 -9.80 -13.69
C SER A 148 -1.61 -10.36 -13.24
N ILE A 149 -1.29 -11.61 -13.60
CA ILE A 149 0.02 -12.20 -13.31
C ILE A 149 1.14 -11.48 -14.07
N LEU A 150 0.95 -11.19 -15.36
CA LEU A 150 1.94 -10.44 -16.15
C LEU A 150 2.19 -9.05 -15.57
N GLY A 151 1.13 -8.35 -15.16
CA GLY A 151 1.23 -7.06 -14.49
C GLY A 151 1.99 -7.15 -13.17
N PHE A 152 1.64 -8.11 -12.32
CA PHE A 152 2.34 -8.36 -11.07
C PHE A 152 3.83 -8.62 -11.29
N VAL A 153 4.18 -9.58 -12.16
CA VAL A 153 5.58 -9.96 -12.42
C VAL A 153 6.37 -8.77 -12.97
N ARG A 154 5.80 -8.02 -13.92
CA ARG A 154 6.47 -6.88 -14.56
C ARG A 154 6.73 -5.73 -13.58
N VAL A 155 5.77 -5.42 -12.71
CA VAL A 155 5.92 -4.34 -11.72
C VAL A 155 6.81 -4.79 -10.56
N ASN A 156 6.68 -6.04 -10.12
CA ASN A 156 7.52 -6.59 -9.04
C ASN A 156 9.01 -6.65 -9.45
N SER A 157 9.30 -6.80 -10.74
CA SER A 157 10.66 -6.71 -11.31
C SER A 157 11.18 -5.27 -11.47
N GLY A 158 10.46 -4.26 -10.95
CA GLY A 158 10.83 -2.84 -11.05
C GLY A 158 10.38 -2.14 -12.34
N GLY A 159 9.50 -2.76 -13.11
CA GLY A 159 8.90 -2.17 -14.31
C GLY A 159 7.58 -1.44 -14.07
N THR A 160 6.95 -1.11 -15.18
CA THR A 160 5.55 -0.68 -15.27
C THR A 160 4.81 -1.60 -16.22
N TYR A 161 3.50 -1.75 -16.03
CA TYR A 161 2.65 -2.57 -16.87
C TYR A 161 1.52 -1.75 -17.46
N ARG A 162 1.19 -2.03 -18.72
CA ARG A 162 0.00 -1.48 -19.38
C ARG A 162 -0.77 -2.62 -19.98
N TYR A 163 -2.05 -2.71 -19.62
CA TYR A 163 -2.92 -3.73 -20.18
C TYR A 163 -3.16 -3.43 -21.67
N PRO A 164 -3.11 -4.45 -22.56
CA PRO A 164 -3.30 -4.23 -23.99
C PRO A 164 -4.66 -3.62 -24.32
N VAL A 165 -5.70 -4.01 -23.58
CA VAL A 165 -7.06 -3.48 -23.69
C VAL A 165 -7.46 -2.95 -22.32
N ASN A 166 -7.53 -1.63 -22.17
CA ASN A 166 -7.90 -1.01 -20.91
C ASN A 166 -8.54 0.35 -21.11
N PHE A 167 -9.79 0.48 -20.66
CA PHE A 167 -10.49 1.75 -20.68
C PHE A 167 -10.11 2.57 -19.44
N ARG A 168 -9.44 3.69 -19.66
CA ARG A 168 -8.95 4.58 -18.59
C ARG A 168 -10.05 5.48 -18.06
N PHE A 169 -10.98 4.89 -17.30
CA PHE A 169 -12.07 5.61 -16.64
C PHE A 169 -11.55 6.57 -15.59
N ILE A 170 -10.55 6.12 -14.82
CA ILE A 170 -9.87 6.91 -13.81
C ILE A 170 -8.57 7.46 -14.41
N LYS A 171 -8.37 8.78 -14.32
CA LYS A 171 -7.24 9.52 -14.92
C LYS A 171 -6.14 9.85 -13.91
#